data_AF-A0AAU0ZKM1-F1
#
_entry.id   AF-A0AAU0ZKM1-F1
#
_cell.length_a   1.000
_cell.length_b   1.000
_cell.length_c   1.000
_cell.angle_alpha   90.00
_cell.angle_beta   90.00
_cell.angle_gamma   90.00
#
_symmetry.space_group_name_H-M   'P 1'
#
loop_
_entity.id
_entity.type
_entity.pdbx_description
1 polymer ?
#
loop_
_entity_poly.entity_id
_entity_poly.type
_entity_poly.pdbx_seq_one_letter_code
_entity_poly.pdbx_strand_id
1 'polypeptide(L)'
;MEAVSSQSHLDAAADTTTPAVYVASLGGGLAILDRSSGTLIAAVKGFTNPYGITAAAGKVYVANSGTNTVAVVDRSTNKITKKITVGVYPHGLAASPDGTRVYVADTGPDTGSGGSRDISVIDVATDTVTATYQAGEAPYTVAVSPDGSRLYVPCSNGLYVLDAADGHRLTVLRELSRPRGATLSPDGRSCYVTLPMDNRVAVVDTSTGRVTKRITTGLAPWNVAFTGDGSHAYVTNANDDTLSIIDTSRPTVTGTLTVGHIPTGIIGDGTDLWVAHNTSSTIIRVDTTTNTVSATIPLGLSNEPTSLVIA
;
A
#
# COMPACT_ATOMS: atom_id res chain seq x y z
N MET A 1 9.80 33.12 45.32
CA MET A 1 11.07 32.72 44.69
C MET A 1 10.79 31.37 44.06
N GLU A 2 10.30 31.41 42.82
CA GLU A 2 9.80 30.26 42.07
C GLU A 2 10.97 29.38 41.62
N ALA A 3 10.84 28.07 41.83
CA ALA A 3 11.74 27.09 41.27
C ALA A 3 11.19 26.66 39.89
N VAL A 4 11.88 27.10 38.85
CA VAL A 4 11.76 26.54 37.50
C VAL A 4 12.37 25.14 37.54
N SER A 5 11.53 24.10 37.44
CA SER A 5 11.98 22.73 37.24
C SER A 5 11.85 22.37 35.77
N SER A 6 13.00 22.09 35.17
CA SER A 6 13.29 21.94 33.76
C SER A 6 12.45 20.88 33.05
N GLN A 7 11.88 21.31 31.94
CA GLN A 7 11.37 20.49 30.86
C GLN A 7 12.56 19.96 30.03
N SER A 8 12.98 18.73 30.30
CA SER A 8 14.09 18.08 29.59
C SER A 8 13.86 16.59 29.43
N HIS A 9 12.89 16.21 28.59
CA HIS A 9 12.77 14.84 28.06
C HIS A 9 12.10 14.88 26.68
N LEU A 10 12.73 15.53 25.71
CA LEU A 10 12.40 15.39 24.28
C LEU A 10 13.70 15.47 23.46
N ASP A 11 14.63 14.55 23.72
CA ASP A 11 15.79 14.29 22.84
C ASP A 11 16.35 12.88 23.10
N ALA A 12 15.49 11.91 23.43
CA ALA A 12 15.87 10.52 23.27
C ALA A 12 15.89 10.25 21.77
N ALA A 13 17.07 10.02 21.19
CA ALA A 13 17.19 9.45 19.86
C ALA A 13 16.26 8.24 19.80
N ALA A 14 15.19 8.34 19.00
CA ALA A 14 14.25 7.25 18.83
C ALA A 14 15.05 6.01 18.45
N ASP A 15 14.83 4.90 19.15
CA ASP A 15 15.42 3.62 18.79
C ASP A 15 14.92 3.26 17.40
N THR A 16 15.75 3.50 16.39
CA THR A 16 15.44 3.36 14.97
C THR A 16 15.58 1.93 14.47
N THR A 17 15.83 0.98 15.39
CA THR A 17 15.84 -0.46 15.13
C THR A 17 14.50 -1.13 15.41
N THR A 18 13.59 -0.43 16.11
CA THR A 18 12.25 -0.96 16.42
C THR A 18 11.39 -1.00 15.14
N PRO A 19 10.79 -2.14 14.79
CA PRO A 19 9.86 -2.22 13.67
C PRO A 19 8.74 -1.19 13.82
N ALA A 20 8.50 -0.42 12.76
CA ALA A 20 7.52 0.67 12.80
C ALA A 20 6.47 0.53 11.69
N VAL A 21 5.28 1.05 11.97
CA VAL A 21 4.20 1.24 10.98
C VAL A 21 4.24 2.68 10.53
N TYR A 22 4.51 2.89 9.24
CA TYR A 22 4.53 4.20 8.61
C TYR A 22 3.19 4.43 7.92
N VAL A 23 2.55 5.57 8.17
CA VAL A 23 1.20 5.88 7.70
C VAL A 23 1.18 7.21 6.98
N ALA A 24 0.93 7.19 5.67
CA ALA A 24 0.77 8.40 4.87
C ALA A 24 -0.64 8.98 5.06
N SER A 25 -0.75 10.30 5.19
CA SER A 25 -2.03 11.01 5.34
C SER A 25 -2.16 12.18 4.36
N LEU A 26 -3.33 12.32 3.70
CA LEU A 26 -3.57 13.36 2.68
C LEU A 26 -3.32 14.78 3.19
N GLY A 27 -3.45 15.00 4.50
CA GLY A 27 -3.05 16.24 5.17
C GLY A 27 -1.55 16.59 5.14
N GLY A 28 -0.73 15.88 4.35
CA GLY A 28 0.68 16.22 4.08
C GLY A 28 1.68 15.67 5.09
N GLY A 29 1.27 14.64 5.86
CA GLY A 29 2.04 14.05 6.94
C GLY A 29 2.31 12.56 6.76
N LEU A 30 3.34 12.09 7.45
CA LEU A 30 3.69 10.68 7.62
C LEU A 30 3.81 10.40 9.13
N ALA A 31 2.89 9.61 9.69
CA ALA A 31 2.99 9.14 11.06
C ALA A 31 3.88 7.90 11.13
N ILE A 32 4.66 7.77 12.19
CA ILE A 32 5.54 6.62 12.44
C ILE A 32 5.14 6.07 13.80
N LEU A 33 4.57 4.88 13.80
CA LEU A 33 4.05 4.23 14.99
C LEU A 33 4.96 3.06 15.39
N ASP A 34 5.13 2.87 16.69
CA ASP A 34 5.71 1.64 17.21
C ASP A 34 4.79 0.47 16.88
N ARG A 35 5.31 -0.55 16.20
CA ARG A 35 4.49 -1.67 15.74
C ARG A 35 3.89 -2.46 16.91
N SER A 36 4.61 -2.59 18.03
CA SER A 36 4.14 -3.44 19.13
C SER A 36 2.99 -2.80 19.90
N SER A 37 3.17 -1.53 20.27
CA SER A 37 2.29 -0.77 21.16
C SER A 37 1.28 0.10 20.42
N GLY A 38 1.52 0.40 19.14
CA GLY A 38 0.75 1.38 18.36
C GLY A 38 1.01 2.83 18.76
N THR A 39 2.00 3.10 19.60
CA THR A 39 2.29 4.47 20.05
C THR A 39 2.96 5.30 18.95
N LEU A 40 2.65 6.59 18.88
CA LEU A 40 3.29 7.50 17.92
C LEU A 40 4.74 7.76 18.34
N ILE A 41 5.69 7.34 17.50
CA ILE A 41 7.13 7.59 17.66
C ILE A 41 7.47 8.99 17.11
N ALA A 42 7.05 9.26 15.88
CA ALA A 42 7.43 10.48 15.18
C ALA A 42 6.40 10.84 14.10
N ALA A 43 6.49 12.10 13.65
CA ALA A 43 5.66 12.64 12.60
C ALA A 43 6.52 13.45 11.64
N VAL A 44 6.48 13.12 10.36
CA VAL A 44 7.22 13.81 9.30
C VAL A 44 6.25 14.62 8.45
N LYS A 45 6.59 15.87 8.15
CA LYS A 45 5.79 16.77 7.31
C LYS A 45 6.55 17.10 6.02
N GLY A 46 5.86 17.73 5.07
CA GLY A 46 6.46 18.20 3.81
C GLY A 46 6.10 17.36 2.59
N PHE A 47 5.09 16.49 2.73
CA PHE A 47 4.47 15.75 1.64
C PHE A 47 3.37 16.58 0.98
N THR A 48 3.03 16.26 -0.27
CA THR A 48 1.97 16.95 -1.01
C THR A 48 1.04 15.92 -1.63
N ASN A 49 -0.16 15.80 -1.04
CA ASN A 49 -1.16 14.79 -1.40
C ASN A 49 -0.56 13.36 -1.41
N PRO A 50 0.00 12.88 -0.27
CA PRO A 50 0.66 11.58 -0.22
C PRO A 50 -0.34 10.44 -0.34
N TYR A 51 -0.10 9.52 -1.28
CA TYR A 51 -1.01 8.41 -1.57
C TYR A 51 -0.42 7.05 -1.25
N GLY A 52 0.46 6.51 -2.09
CA GLY A 52 1.10 5.22 -1.85
C GLY A 52 2.38 5.35 -1.03
N ILE A 53 2.73 4.25 -0.36
CA ILE A 53 3.93 4.14 0.44
C ILE A 53 4.54 2.75 0.28
N THR A 54 5.88 2.68 0.25
CA THR A 54 6.62 1.41 0.31
C THR A 54 7.94 1.62 1.05
N ALA A 55 8.65 0.54 1.38
CA ALA A 55 9.92 0.60 2.07
C ALA A 55 10.95 -0.31 1.38
N ALA A 56 12.19 0.16 1.29
CA ALA A 56 13.30 -0.60 0.74
C ALA A 56 14.62 -0.12 1.35
N ALA A 57 15.50 -1.06 1.69
CA ALA A 57 16.89 -0.81 2.13
C ALA A 57 17.04 0.35 3.17
N GLY A 58 16.26 0.32 4.25
CA GLY A 58 16.34 1.34 5.31
C GLY A 58 15.68 2.68 4.97
N LYS A 59 14.97 2.77 3.84
CA LYS A 59 14.25 3.97 3.39
C LYS A 59 12.76 3.70 3.26
N VAL A 60 11.96 4.75 3.41
CA VAL A 60 10.52 4.76 3.12
C VAL A 60 10.28 5.71 1.94
N TYR A 61 9.56 5.24 0.94
CA TYR A 61 9.22 5.97 -0.28
C TYR A 61 7.74 6.30 -0.27
N VAL A 62 7.41 7.59 -0.42
CA VAL A 62 6.02 8.09 -0.38
C VAL A 62 5.72 8.83 -1.68
N ALA A 63 4.70 8.41 -2.42
CA ALA A 63 4.27 9.10 -3.63
C ALA A 63 3.51 10.39 -3.28
N ASN A 64 4.02 11.53 -3.75
CA ASN A 64 3.37 12.84 -3.67
C ASN A 64 2.65 13.12 -4.99
N SER A 65 1.42 12.63 -5.10
CA SER A 65 0.59 12.78 -6.31
C SER A 65 0.42 14.25 -6.74
N GLY A 66 0.36 15.19 -5.79
CA GLY A 66 0.17 16.61 -6.05
C GLY A 66 1.41 17.33 -6.60
N THR A 67 2.58 16.67 -6.66
CA THR A 67 3.83 17.28 -7.16
C THR A 67 4.58 16.41 -8.16
N ASN A 68 4.03 15.25 -8.55
CA ASN A 68 4.71 14.30 -9.44
C ASN A 68 6.09 13.88 -8.91
N THR A 69 6.19 13.66 -7.60
CA THR A 69 7.43 13.21 -6.94
C THR A 69 7.21 12.02 -6.03
N VAL A 70 8.28 11.27 -5.77
CA VAL A 70 8.38 10.34 -4.64
C VAL A 70 9.32 10.95 -3.60
N ALA A 71 8.84 11.17 -2.38
CA ALA A 71 9.68 11.56 -1.26
C ALA A 71 10.37 10.33 -0.65
N VAL A 72 11.66 10.47 -0.36
CA VAL A 72 12.48 9.46 0.32
C VAL A 72 12.67 9.90 1.77
N VAL A 73 12.29 9.04 2.70
CA VAL A 73 12.48 9.22 4.14
C VAL A 73 13.53 8.23 4.62
N ASP A 74 14.58 8.75 5.24
CA ASP A 74 15.58 7.93 5.94
C ASP A 74 15.01 7.47 7.29
N ARG A 75 14.98 6.15 7.52
CA ARG A 75 14.38 5.57 8.73
C ARG A 75 15.21 5.77 9.99
N SER A 76 16.52 5.97 9.87
CA SER A 76 17.40 6.20 11.01
C SER A 76 17.25 7.61 11.58
N THR A 77 16.80 8.55 10.75
CA THR A 77 16.66 9.96 11.12
C THR A 77 15.24 10.49 11.07
N ASN A 78 14.30 9.74 10.49
CA ASN A 78 12.91 10.16 10.21
C ASN A 78 12.83 11.50 9.46
N LYS A 79 13.73 11.70 8.49
CA LYS A 79 13.82 12.92 7.70
C LYS A 79 13.64 12.63 6.21
N ILE A 80 12.94 13.54 5.52
CA ILE A 80 12.92 13.53 4.05
C ILE A 80 14.32 13.91 3.56
N THR A 81 14.97 13.01 2.83
CA THR A 81 16.32 13.21 2.27
C THR A 81 16.30 13.63 0.81
N LYS A 82 15.27 13.23 0.07
CA LYS A 82 15.14 13.53 -1.37
C LYS A 82 13.68 13.58 -1.81
N LYS A 83 13.42 14.32 -2.89
CA LYS A 83 12.18 14.23 -3.68
C LYS A 83 12.58 13.89 -5.11
N ILE A 84 12.23 12.68 -5.56
CA ILE A 84 12.56 12.15 -6.87
C ILE A 84 11.42 12.52 -7.81
N THR A 85 11.69 13.22 -8.91
CA THR A 85 10.69 13.46 -9.95
C THR A 85 10.37 12.15 -10.68
N VAL A 86 9.08 11.85 -10.82
CA VAL A 86 8.55 10.67 -11.51
C VAL A 86 7.50 11.11 -12.54
N GLY A 87 6.72 10.18 -13.07
CA GLY A 87 5.60 10.48 -13.96
C GLY A 87 4.46 11.23 -13.26
N VAL A 88 3.37 11.43 -14.00
CA VAL A 88 2.26 12.29 -13.57
C VAL A 88 1.37 11.56 -12.57
N TYR A 89 1.05 12.25 -11.48
CA TYR A 89 0.11 11.80 -10.44
C TYR A 89 0.46 10.40 -9.88
N PRO A 90 1.68 10.22 -9.30
CA PRO A 90 2.12 8.93 -8.77
C PRO A 90 1.19 8.48 -7.64
N HIS A 91 0.84 7.21 -7.66
CA HIS A 91 -0.13 6.64 -6.74
C HIS A 91 0.48 5.46 -5.97
N GLY A 92 0.17 4.20 -6.31
CA GLY A 92 0.77 3.06 -5.63
C GLY A 92 2.25 2.84 -5.98
N LEU A 93 3.04 2.41 -4.99
CA LEU A 93 4.43 1.99 -5.19
C LEU A 93 4.64 0.57 -4.64
N ALA A 94 5.62 -0.13 -5.18
CA ALA A 94 6.12 -1.37 -4.60
C ALA A 94 7.63 -1.50 -4.77
N ALA A 95 8.31 -1.94 -3.71
CA ALA A 95 9.72 -2.32 -3.77
C ALA A 95 9.89 -3.74 -4.36
N SER A 96 11.00 -3.98 -5.05
CA SER A 96 11.42 -5.33 -5.39
C SER A 96 11.83 -6.10 -4.12
N PRO A 97 11.67 -7.45 -4.09
CA PRO A 97 12.02 -8.26 -2.91
C PRO A 97 13.50 -8.15 -2.47
N ASP A 98 14.40 -7.91 -3.42
CA ASP A 98 15.82 -7.69 -3.15
C ASP A 98 16.13 -6.27 -2.64
N GLY A 99 15.13 -5.39 -2.59
CA GLY A 99 15.23 -4.01 -2.14
C GLY A 99 16.01 -3.08 -3.07
N THR A 100 16.30 -3.50 -4.30
CA THR A 100 17.14 -2.71 -5.24
C THR A 100 16.34 -1.73 -6.09
N ARG A 101 15.05 -1.97 -6.30
CA ARG A 101 14.16 -1.17 -7.14
C ARG A 101 12.88 -0.78 -6.42
N VAL A 102 12.34 0.39 -6.74
CA VAL A 102 10.97 0.79 -6.42
C VAL A 102 10.23 1.11 -7.71
N TYR A 103 9.08 0.47 -7.92
CA TYR A 103 8.19 0.70 -9.05
C TYR A 103 7.07 1.63 -8.63
N VAL A 104 6.78 2.64 -9.45
CA VAL A 104 5.79 3.68 -9.16
C VAL A 104 4.72 3.68 -10.24
N ALA A 105 3.46 3.47 -9.87
CA ALA A 105 2.34 3.65 -10.78
C ALA A 105 2.08 5.14 -11.00
N ASP A 106 2.42 5.64 -12.18
CA ASP A 106 2.16 7.03 -12.57
C ASP A 106 0.79 7.10 -13.24
N THR A 107 -0.27 7.23 -12.43
CA THR A 107 -1.66 7.08 -12.86
C THR A 107 -2.08 8.13 -13.89
N GLY A 108 -1.53 9.34 -13.79
CA GLY A 108 -2.03 10.50 -14.51
C GLY A 108 -3.32 11.07 -13.88
N PRO A 109 -3.78 12.23 -14.36
CA PRO A 109 -4.90 12.95 -13.74
C PRO A 109 -6.26 12.28 -13.98
N ASP A 110 -6.34 11.33 -14.92
CA ASP A 110 -7.56 10.60 -15.23
C ASP A 110 -7.44 9.14 -14.78
N THR A 111 -8.38 8.67 -13.94
CA THR A 111 -8.51 7.27 -13.51
C THR A 111 -9.37 6.44 -14.49
N GLY A 112 -9.62 6.98 -15.68
CA GLY A 112 -10.36 6.42 -16.81
C GLY A 112 -9.56 6.45 -18.12
N SER A 113 -10.24 6.70 -19.24
CA SER A 113 -9.64 6.69 -20.58
C SER A 113 -8.81 7.96 -20.80
N GLY A 114 -7.52 7.81 -21.11
CA GLY A 114 -6.61 8.94 -21.31
C GLY A 114 -5.68 9.24 -20.13
N GLY A 115 -5.69 8.41 -19.09
CA GLY A 115 -4.65 8.41 -18.05
C GLY A 115 -3.26 8.05 -18.61
N SER A 116 -2.24 8.32 -17.80
CA SER A 116 -0.85 7.93 -18.12
C SER A 116 -0.74 6.40 -18.26
N ARG A 117 0.34 5.93 -18.89
CA ARG A 117 0.66 4.50 -19.02
C ARG A 117 1.98 4.13 -18.37
N ASP A 118 2.56 5.07 -17.65
CA ASP A 118 3.95 5.00 -17.20
C ASP A 118 4.06 4.30 -15.85
N ILE A 119 5.10 3.48 -15.72
CA ILE A 119 5.62 3.00 -14.44
C ILE A 119 7.05 3.49 -14.30
N SER A 120 7.31 4.45 -13.42
CA SER A 120 8.68 4.88 -13.11
C SER A 120 9.40 3.81 -12.30
N VAL A 121 10.64 3.50 -12.67
CA VAL A 121 11.53 2.56 -11.97
C VAL A 121 12.63 3.33 -11.28
N ILE A 122 12.63 3.32 -9.96
CA ILE A 122 13.63 3.99 -9.12
C ILE A 122 14.68 2.98 -8.69
N ASP A 123 15.96 3.30 -8.89
CA ASP A 123 17.08 2.61 -8.27
C ASP A 123 17.26 3.10 -6.82
N VAL A 124 17.21 2.16 -5.87
CA VAL A 124 17.20 2.44 -4.42
C VAL A 124 18.57 2.89 -3.91
N ALA A 125 19.66 2.51 -4.56
CA ALA A 125 21.01 2.90 -4.15
C ALA A 125 21.27 4.38 -4.45
N THR A 126 20.80 4.87 -5.59
CA THR A 126 21.04 6.23 -6.08
C THR A 126 19.85 7.18 -5.87
N ASP A 127 18.68 6.65 -5.53
CA ASP A 127 17.42 7.38 -5.45
C ASP A 127 17.12 8.12 -6.76
N THR A 128 17.29 7.46 -7.90
CA THR A 128 17.05 8.06 -9.23
C THR A 128 16.17 7.16 -10.09
N VAL A 129 15.37 7.77 -10.97
CA VAL A 129 14.61 7.03 -11.99
C VAL A 129 15.59 6.53 -13.04
N THR A 130 15.64 5.21 -13.25
CA THR A 130 16.54 4.55 -14.22
C THR A 130 15.81 4.07 -15.46
N ALA A 131 14.50 3.88 -15.38
CA ALA A 131 13.66 3.50 -16.50
C ALA A 131 12.21 3.97 -16.31
N THR A 132 11.48 3.98 -17.42
CA THR A 132 10.02 4.15 -17.44
C THR A 132 9.43 3.01 -18.26
N TYR A 133 8.66 2.14 -17.63
CA TYR A 133 7.96 1.04 -18.30
C TYR A 133 6.58 1.47 -18.76
N GLN A 134 6.01 0.71 -19.70
CA GLN A 134 4.70 0.96 -20.28
C GLN A 134 3.71 -0.13 -19.86
N ALA A 135 2.65 0.25 -19.17
CA ALA A 135 1.56 -0.61 -18.72
C ALA A 135 0.27 -0.36 -19.54
N GLY A 136 -0.89 -0.50 -18.89
CA GLY A 136 -2.19 -0.07 -19.40
C GLY A 136 -2.50 1.38 -19.02
N GLU A 137 -3.72 1.82 -19.33
CA GLU A 137 -4.17 3.17 -19.00
C GLU A 137 -4.44 3.35 -17.51
N ALA A 138 -4.00 4.46 -16.94
CA ALA A 138 -4.17 4.81 -15.55
C ALA A 138 -3.74 3.69 -14.59
N PRO A 139 -2.45 3.29 -14.58
CA PRO A 139 -1.95 2.32 -13.62
C PRO A 139 -2.19 2.83 -12.20
N TYR A 140 -2.78 2.00 -11.32
CA TYR A 140 -3.26 2.46 -10.01
C TYR A 140 -2.33 2.03 -8.86
N THR A 141 -1.91 0.77 -8.87
CA THR A 141 -0.90 0.20 -7.98
C THR A 141 0.06 -0.67 -8.78
N VAL A 142 1.15 -1.11 -8.13
CA VAL A 142 2.03 -2.15 -8.63
C VAL A 142 2.18 -3.20 -7.54
N ALA A 143 2.10 -4.48 -7.90
CA ALA A 143 2.52 -5.58 -7.04
C ALA A 143 3.67 -6.34 -7.69
N VAL A 144 4.69 -6.68 -6.92
CA VAL A 144 5.86 -7.44 -7.40
C VAL A 144 5.69 -8.88 -6.98
N SER A 145 5.97 -9.84 -7.86
CA SER A 145 5.99 -11.26 -7.50
C SER A 145 7.06 -11.55 -6.44
N PRO A 146 6.89 -12.56 -5.57
CA PRO A 146 7.86 -12.86 -4.51
C PRO A 146 9.28 -13.18 -5.01
N ASP A 147 9.40 -13.72 -6.23
CA ASP A 147 10.67 -13.99 -6.90
C ASP A 147 11.26 -12.74 -7.59
N GLY A 148 10.56 -11.61 -7.56
CA GLY A 148 10.98 -10.35 -8.17
C GLY A 148 10.86 -10.29 -9.70
N SER A 149 10.35 -11.34 -10.36
CA SER A 149 10.41 -11.46 -11.82
C SER A 149 9.28 -10.75 -12.57
N ARG A 150 8.14 -10.48 -11.91
CA ARG A 150 6.94 -9.94 -12.56
C ARG A 150 6.31 -8.80 -11.79
N LEU A 151 5.74 -7.86 -12.54
CA LEU A 151 4.91 -6.78 -12.03
C LEU A 151 3.45 -7.03 -12.41
N TYR A 152 2.54 -6.94 -11.45
CA TYR A 152 1.09 -7.01 -11.64
C TYR A 152 0.53 -5.61 -11.43
N VAL A 153 0.01 -5.03 -12.51
CA VAL A 153 -0.37 -3.61 -12.58
C VAL A 153 -1.85 -3.50 -12.95
N PRO A 154 -2.74 -3.21 -11.97
CA PRO A 154 -4.10 -2.81 -12.24
C PRO A 154 -4.14 -1.52 -13.05
N CYS A 155 -4.82 -1.57 -14.19
CA CYS A 155 -5.05 -0.44 -15.07
C CYS A 155 -6.55 -0.32 -15.34
N SER A 156 -7.03 0.85 -15.75
CA SER A 156 -8.46 1.09 -16.04
C SER A 156 -9.03 0.12 -17.09
N ASN A 157 -8.17 -0.40 -17.97
CA ASN A 157 -8.49 -1.31 -19.07
C ASN A 157 -7.99 -2.76 -18.91
N GLY A 158 -7.65 -3.18 -17.69
CA GLY A 158 -7.30 -4.58 -17.36
C GLY A 158 -6.15 -4.71 -16.36
N LEU A 159 -5.84 -5.95 -15.97
CA LEU A 159 -4.61 -6.25 -15.24
C LEU A 159 -3.48 -6.52 -16.23
N TYR A 160 -2.40 -5.75 -16.17
CA TYR A 160 -1.20 -5.93 -16.98
C TYR A 160 -0.17 -6.68 -16.15
N VAL A 161 0.42 -7.71 -16.74
CA VAL A 161 1.57 -8.41 -16.15
C VAL A 161 2.79 -8.08 -17.00
N LEU A 162 3.79 -7.46 -16.39
CA LEU A 162 5.04 -7.06 -17.03
C LEU A 162 6.21 -7.89 -16.48
N ASP A 163 7.24 -8.07 -17.29
CA ASP A 163 8.54 -8.53 -16.81
C ASP A 163 9.20 -7.39 -16.01
N ALA A 164 9.68 -7.70 -14.80
CA ALA A 164 10.26 -6.70 -13.92
C ALA A 164 11.64 -6.23 -14.39
N ALA A 165 12.36 -7.05 -15.15
CA ALA A 165 13.73 -6.77 -15.57
C ALA A 165 13.79 -5.62 -16.57
N ASP A 166 12.87 -5.57 -17.53
CA ASP A 166 12.86 -4.62 -18.66
C ASP A 166 11.49 -3.96 -18.94
N GLY A 167 10.42 -4.36 -18.24
CA GLY A 167 9.09 -3.79 -18.38
C GLY A 167 8.28 -4.31 -19.57
N HIS A 168 8.77 -5.30 -20.32
CA HIS A 168 8.00 -5.81 -21.45
C HIS A 168 6.75 -6.55 -20.96
N ARG A 169 5.66 -6.42 -21.72
CA ARG A 169 4.36 -6.96 -21.34
C ARG A 169 4.29 -8.46 -21.60
N LEU A 170 4.08 -9.24 -20.54
CA LEU A 170 3.92 -10.70 -20.58
C LEU A 170 2.49 -11.11 -20.92
N THR A 171 1.50 -10.54 -20.23
CA THR A 171 0.07 -10.83 -20.48
C THR A 171 -0.83 -9.68 -20.04
N VAL A 172 -2.09 -9.69 -20.50
CA VAL A 172 -3.14 -8.74 -20.09
C VAL A 172 -4.46 -9.46 -19.89
N LEU A 173 -5.08 -9.24 -18.73
CA LEU A 173 -6.42 -9.74 -18.41
C LEU A 173 -7.44 -8.61 -18.60
N ARG A 174 -7.88 -8.43 -19.85
CA ARG A 174 -8.85 -7.38 -20.23
C ARG A 174 -10.26 -7.64 -19.71
N GLU A 175 -10.56 -8.87 -19.33
CA GLU A 175 -11.83 -9.25 -18.69
C GLU A 175 -12.00 -8.72 -17.26
N LEU A 176 -10.96 -8.08 -16.70
CA LEU A 176 -11.02 -7.38 -15.42
C LEU A 176 -11.32 -5.90 -15.70
N SER A 177 -12.55 -5.48 -15.43
CA SER A 177 -13.01 -4.10 -15.67
C SER A 177 -12.55 -3.18 -14.53
N ARG A 178 -11.74 -2.16 -14.86
CA ARG A 178 -11.28 -1.11 -13.93
C ARG A 178 -10.78 -1.61 -12.55
N PRO A 179 -9.87 -2.61 -12.51
CA PRO A 179 -9.26 -3.04 -11.25
C PRO A 179 -8.51 -1.90 -10.57
N ARG A 180 -8.41 -1.93 -9.23
CA ARG A 180 -7.66 -0.91 -8.46
C ARG A 180 -6.44 -1.46 -7.72
N GLY A 181 -6.62 -2.51 -6.94
CA GLY A 181 -5.56 -3.15 -6.16
C GLY A 181 -5.21 -4.51 -6.73
N ALA A 182 -3.95 -4.89 -6.62
CA ALA A 182 -3.45 -6.25 -6.84
C ALA A 182 -2.52 -6.61 -5.69
N THR A 183 -2.67 -7.82 -5.15
CA THR A 183 -1.79 -8.35 -4.11
C THR A 183 -1.53 -9.83 -4.40
N LEU A 184 -0.26 -10.24 -4.38
CA LEU A 184 0.11 -11.64 -4.53
C LEU A 184 -0.07 -12.39 -3.20
N SER A 185 -0.50 -13.64 -3.27
CA SER A 185 -0.42 -14.56 -2.13
C SER A 185 1.04 -14.71 -1.70
N PRO A 186 1.33 -15.02 -0.41
CA PRO A 186 2.71 -15.18 0.07
C PRO A 186 3.52 -16.22 -0.72
N ASP A 187 2.87 -17.27 -1.21
CA ASP A 187 3.49 -18.31 -2.05
C ASP A 187 3.61 -17.94 -3.54
N GLY A 188 3.10 -16.76 -3.93
CA GLY A 188 3.14 -16.23 -5.29
C GLY A 188 2.26 -16.96 -6.30
N ARG A 189 1.44 -17.94 -5.89
CA ARG A 189 0.63 -18.75 -6.82
C ARG A 189 -0.65 -18.06 -7.28
N SER A 190 -1.15 -17.11 -6.50
CA SER A 190 -2.37 -16.37 -6.80
C SER A 190 -2.17 -14.87 -6.70
N CYS A 191 -2.79 -14.11 -7.59
CA CYS A 191 -2.93 -12.65 -7.48
C CYS A 191 -4.39 -12.32 -7.21
N TYR A 192 -4.67 -11.63 -6.11
CA TYR A 192 -6.00 -11.14 -5.75
C TYR A 192 -6.13 -9.71 -6.26
N VAL A 193 -7.14 -9.46 -7.09
CA VAL A 193 -7.33 -8.19 -7.78
C VAL A 193 -8.69 -7.61 -7.41
N THR A 194 -8.72 -6.41 -6.84
CA THR A 194 -9.97 -5.76 -6.43
C THR A 194 -10.67 -5.11 -7.62
N LEU A 195 -11.98 -5.38 -7.74
CA LEU A 195 -12.88 -4.88 -8.78
C LEU A 195 -13.96 -4.02 -8.10
N PRO A 196 -13.67 -2.75 -7.81
CA PRO A 196 -14.53 -1.91 -6.98
C PRO A 196 -15.92 -1.68 -7.58
N MET A 197 -16.02 -1.60 -8.91
CA MET A 197 -17.30 -1.39 -9.59
C MET A 197 -18.17 -2.64 -9.62
N ASP A 198 -17.56 -3.82 -9.43
CA ASP A 198 -18.25 -5.11 -9.44
C ASP A 198 -18.51 -5.65 -8.02
N ASN A 199 -18.05 -4.95 -6.98
CA ASN A 199 -18.06 -5.39 -5.58
C ASN A 199 -17.47 -6.78 -5.40
N ARG A 200 -16.34 -7.03 -6.09
CA ARG A 200 -15.70 -8.34 -6.18
C ARG A 200 -14.19 -8.28 -6.08
N VAL A 201 -13.60 -9.41 -5.73
CA VAL A 201 -12.17 -9.71 -5.92
C VAL A 201 -12.02 -10.83 -6.92
N ALA A 202 -11.22 -10.61 -7.97
CA ALA A 202 -10.81 -11.66 -8.88
C ALA A 202 -9.57 -12.38 -8.33
N VAL A 203 -9.54 -13.71 -8.43
CA VAL A 203 -8.37 -14.54 -8.16
C VAL A 203 -7.77 -14.93 -9.49
N VAL A 204 -6.51 -14.58 -9.70
CA VAL A 204 -5.73 -14.90 -10.90
C VAL A 204 -4.68 -15.92 -10.54
N ASP A 205 -4.65 -17.05 -11.24
CA ASP A 205 -3.57 -18.02 -11.15
C ASP A 205 -2.34 -17.48 -11.88
N THR A 206 -1.21 -17.37 -11.19
CA THR A 206 0.00 -16.72 -11.72
C THR A 206 0.77 -17.58 -12.71
N SER A 207 0.60 -18.90 -12.65
CA SER A 207 1.25 -19.86 -13.55
C SER A 207 0.59 -19.90 -14.92
N THR A 208 -0.74 -19.82 -14.95
CA THR A 208 -1.55 -19.87 -16.17
C THR A 208 -1.91 -18.48 -16.69
N GLY A 209 -1.83 -17.45 -15.84
CA GLY A 209 -2.27 -16.11 -16.16
C GLY A 209 -3.76 -16.07 -16.48
N ARG A 210 -4.60 -16.75 -15.69
CA ARG A 210 -6.05 -16.81 -15.90
C ARG A 210 -6.81 -16.47 -14.64
N VAL A 211 -7.98 -15.83 -14.79
CA VAL A 211 -8.92 -15.62 -13.69
C VAL A 211 -9.58 -16.96 -13.37
N THR A 212 -9.35 -17.48 -12.17
CA THR A 212 -9.91 -18.75 -11.70
C THR A 212 -11.19 -18.56 -10.90
N LYS A 213 -11.37 -17.41 -10.26
CA LYS A 213 -12.56 -17.10 -9.48
C LYS A 213 -12.84 -15.60 -9.38
N ARG A 214 -14.10 -15.26 -9.15
CA ARG A 214 -14.56 -13.93 -8.74
C ARG A 214 -15.37 -14.10 -7.46
N ILE A 215 -14.92 -13.45 -6.39
CA ILE A 215 -15.46 -13.57 -5.03
C ILE A 215 -16.23 -12.29 -4.74
N THR A 216 -17.51 -12.40 -4.39
CA THR A 216 -18.31 -11.25 -3.93
C THR A 216 -17.83 -10.83 -2.54
N THR A 217 -17.55 -9.54 -2.37
CA THR A 217 -17.14 -8.90 -1.10
C THR A 217 -18.21 -7.90 -0.66
N GLY A 218 -17.86 -6.99 0.25
CA GLY A 218 -18.62 -5.76 0.44
C GLY A 218 -18.44 -4.76 -0.72
N LEU A 219 -19.03 -3.58 -0.56
CA LEU A 219 -19.07 -2.53 -1.57
C LEU A 219 -17.71 -1.85 -1.77
N ALA A 220 -17.36 -1.64 -3.03
CA ALA A 220 -16.15 -0.96 -3.49
C ALA A 220 -14.85 -1.50 -2.83
N PRO A 221 -14.49 -2.78 -3.02
CA PRO A 221 -13.24 -3.32 -2.52
C PRO A 221 -12.04 -2.55 -3.06
N TRP A 222 -11.07 -2.23 -2.19
CA TRP A 222 -9.95 -1.35 -2.51
C TRP A 222 -8.60 -2.07 -2.52
N ASN A 223 -8.12 -2.56 -1.37
CA ASN A 223 -6.88 -3.31 -1.24
C ASN A 223 -7.10 -4.68 -0.58
N VAL A 224 -6.11 -5.55 -0.73
CA VAL A 224 -6.07 -6.89 -0.13
C VAL A 224 -4.78 -7.03 0.69
N ALA A 225 -4.87 -7.60 1.89
CA ALA A 225 -3.72 -8.09 2.67
C ALA A 225 -3.90 -9.57 3.00
N PHE A 226 -2.80 -10.32 3.06
CA PHE A 226 -2.80 -11.73 3.46
C PHE A 226 -2.29 -11.89 4.89
N THR A 227 -2.72 -12.96 5.56
CA THR A 227 -2.00 -13.48 6.73
C THR A 227 -0.62 -13.99 6.31
N GLY A 228 0.32 -14.06 7.26
CA GLY A 228 1.69 -14.48 6.97
C GLY A 228 1.79 -15.91 6.41
N ASP A 229 0.88 -16.80 6.82
CA ASP A 229 0.76 -18.17 6.30
C ASP A 229 -0.03 -18.26 4.98
N GLY A 230 -0.62 -17.16 4.53
CA GLY A 230 -1.46 -17.09 3.32
C GLY A 230 -2.82 -17.80 3.44
N SER A 231 -3.23 -18.27 4.61
CA SER A 231 -4.50 -18.99 4.81
C SER A 231 -5.73 -18.09 4.65
N HIS A 232 -5.59 -16.79 4.94
CA HIS A 232 -6.65 -15.81 4.81
C HIS A 232 -6.20 -14.58 4.03
N ALA A 233 -7.16 -13.98 3.32
CA ALA A 233 -7.02 -12.66 2.71
C ALA A 233 -8.11 -11.72 3.25
N TYR A 234 -7.74 -10.49 3.56
CA TYR A 234 -8.61 -9.44 4.08
C TYR A 234 -8.73 -8.33 3.05
N VAL A 235 -9.96 -7.91 2.78
CA VAL A 235 -10.28 -6.96 1.71
C VAL A 235 -10.99 -5.75 2.30
N THR A 236 -10.44 -4.56 2.12
CA THR A 236 -11.08 -3.32 2.56
C THR A 236 -12.24 -2.96 1.64
N ASN A 237 -13.46 -2.87 2.17
CA ASN A 237 -14.65 -2.47 1.44
C ASN A 237 -14.96 -1.00 1.73
N ALA A 238 -14.48 -0.11 0.87
CA ALA A 238 -14.45 1.33 1.14
C ALA A 238 -15.84 1.95 1.30
N ASN A 239 -16.87 1.42 0.63
CA ASN A 239 -18.22 1.98 0.72
C ASN A 239 -19.13 1.24 1.70
N ASP A 240 -18.60 0.25 2.43
CA ASP A 240 -19.32 -0.54 3.43
C ASP A 240 -18.74 -0.41 4.84
N ASP A 241 -17.61 0.29 5.02
CA ASP A 241 -16.92 0.44 6.30
C ASP A 241 -16.53 -0.91 6.93
N THR A 242 -16.22 -1.91 6.09
CA THR A 242 -15.90 -3.27 6.53
C THR A 242 -14.63 -3.84 5.91
N LEU A 243 -14.11 -4.90 6.52
CA LEU A 243 -13.23 -5.86 5.88
C LEU A 243 -14.01 -7.14 5.53
N SER A 244 -13.86 -7.66 4.32
CA SER A 244 -14.23 -9.05 4.01
C SER A 244 -13.05 -9.98 4.31
N ILE A 245 -13.33 -11.10 4.96
CA ILE A 245 -12.35 -12.15 5.29
C ILE A 245 -12.57 -13.31 4.33
N ILE A 246 -11.53 -13.70 3.58
CA ILE A 246 -11.57 -14.74 2.56
C ILE A 246 -10.66 -15.90 2.99
N ASP A 247 -11.21 -17.11 3.04
CA ASP A 247 -10.42 -18.36 3.12
C ASP A 247 -9.76 -18.61 1.75
N THR A 248 -8.44 -18.72 1.69
CA THR A 248 -7.70 -18.85 0.42
C THR A 248 -7.66 -20.28 -0.11
N SER A 249 -7.80 -21.29 0.77
CA SER A 249 -7.88 -22.71 0.38
C SER A 249 -9.17 -23.00 -0.38
N ARG A 250 -10.23 -22.27 -0.03
CA ARG A 250 -11.53 -22.29 -0.70
C ARG A 250 -11.95 -20.84 -0.92
N PRO A 251 -11.50 -20.17 -2.00
CA PRO A 251 -11.65 -18.72 -2.17
C PRO A 251 -13.12 -18.26 -2.09
N THR A 252 -13.57 -17.94 -0.88
CA THR A 252 -14.92 -17.51 -0.50
C THR A 252 -14.82 -16.64 0.74
N VAL A 253 -15.71 -15.65 0.86
CA VAL A 253 -15.84 -14.87 2.09
C VAL A 253 -16.38 -15.78 3.20
N THR A 254 -15.72 -15.78 4.35
CA THR A 254 -16.07 -16.53 5.55
C THR A 254 -16.54 -15.63 6.69
N GLY A 255 -16.24 -14.33 6.61
CA GLY A 255 -16.67 -13.35 7.60
C GLY A 255 -16.52 -11.91 7.10
N THR A 256 -17.13 -11.00 7.84
CA THR A 256 -17.02 -9.57 7.63
C THR A 256 -16.79 -8.90 8.99
N LEU A 257 -15.89 -7.92 9.02
CA LEU A 257 -15.56 -7.15 10.23
C LEU A 257 -15.82 -5.67 9.97
N THR A 258 -16.66 -5.02 10.79
CA THR A 258 -16.81 -3.57 10.74
C THR A 258 -15.54 -2.90 11.26
N VAL A 259 -15.06 -1.90 10.51
CA VAL A 259 -13.90 -1.08 10.84
C VAL A 259 -14.28 0.40 10.75
N GLY A 260 -13.30 1.29 10.64
CA GLY A 260 -13.55 2.73 10.46
C GLY A 260 -14.08 3.07 9.06
N HIS A 261 -14.62 4.28 8.92
CA HIS A 261 -15.25 4.77 7.69
C HIS A 261 -14.27 4.84 6.51
N ILE A 262 -14.67 4.31 5.34
CA ILE A 262 -13.87 4.27 4.11
C ILE A 262 -12.49 3.63 4.33
N PRO A 263 -12.42 2.32 4.67
CA PRO A 263 -11.15 1.62 4.77
C PRO A 263 -10.47 1.52 3.39
N THR A 264 -9.18 1.86 3.32
CA THR A 264 -8.43 1.95 2.07
C THR A 264 -7.14 1.14 2.11
N GLY A 265 -6.09 1.67 2.75
CA GLY A 265 -4.82 0.97 2.94
C GLY A 265 -4.95 -0.15 3.96
N ILE A 266 -4.40 -1.32 3.65
CA ILE A 266 -4.30 -2.44 4.60
C ILE A 266 -2.96 -3.12 4.44
N ILE A 267 -2.30 -3.45 5.55
CA ILE A 267 -1.09 -4.25 5.55
C ILE A 267 -1.11 -5.23 6.73
N GLY A 268 -0.64 -6.45 6.48
CA GLY A 268 -0.51 -7.48 7.50
C GLY A 268 0.93 -7.65 7.95
N ASP A 269 1.10 -8.07 9.20
CA ASP A 269 2.40 -8.24 9.82
C ASP A 269 2.65 -9.67 10.35
N GLY A 270 1.74 -10.58 10.00
CA GLY A 270 1.69 -11.97 10.44
C GLY A 270 0.45 -12.24 11.29
N THR A 271 0.37 -11.59 12.45
CA THR A 271 -0.70 -11.77 13.44
C THR A 271 -1.68 -10.61 13.50
N ASP A 272 -1.28 -9.43 13.04
CA ASP A 272 -2.11 -8.24 13.00
C ASP A 272 -2.27 -7.71 11.58
N LEU A 273 -3.37 -7.01 11.37
CA LEU A 273 -3.59 -6.12 10.23
C LEU A 273 -3.69 -4.69 10.72
N TRP A 274 -3.12 -3.79 9.93
CA TRP A 274 -3.16 -2.36 10.13
C TRP A 274 -3.95 -1.75 8.98
N VAL A 275 -5.04 -1.03 9.30
CA VAL A 275 -6.03 -0.56 8.35
C VAL A 275 -6.15 0.96 8.43
N ALA A 276 -5.81 1.63 7.34
CA ALA A 276 -6.11 3.03 7.13
C ALA A 276 -7.56 3.16 6.74
N HIS A 277 -8.21 4.20 7.26
CA HIS A 277 -9.58 4.52 6.96
C HIS A 277 -9.72 6.03 6.82
N ASN A 278 -10.28 6.47 5.70
CA ASN A 278 -10.31 7.88 5.34
C ASN A 278 -11.22 8.67 6.30
N THR A 279 -11.15 9.99 6.24
CA THR A 279 -11.90 10.93 7.07
C THR A 279 -11.66 10.81 8.58
N SER A 280 -10.65 10.03 8.99
CA SER A 280 -10.22 9.86 10.37
C SER A 280 -8.84 10.47 10.65
N SER A 281 -8.48 10.62 11.92
CA SER A 281 -7.12 10.88 12.41
C SER A 281 -6.52 9.63 13.08
N THR A 282 -7.10 8.45 12.82
CA THR A 282 -6.73 7.16 13.42
C THR A 282 -6.52 6.09 12.36
N ILE A 283 -5.90 4.98 12.75
CA ILE A 283 -5.95 3.71 12.03
C ILE A 283 -6.55 2.62 12.91
N ILE A 284 -6.98 1.51 12.33
CA ILE A 284 -7.49 0.34 13.04
C ILE A 284 -6.44 -0.77 13.04
N ARG A 285 -6.23 -1.40 14.20
CA ARG A 285 -5.50 -2.67 14.32
C ARG A 285 -6.50 -3.81 14.48
N VAL A 286 -6.31 -4.88 13.73
CA VAL A 286 -7.15 -6.09 13.76
C VAL A 286 -6.28 -7.28 14.11
N ASP A 287 -6.70 -8.09 15.06
CA ASP A 287 -6.08 -9.37 15.39
C ASP A 287 -6.63 -10.45 14.44
N THR A 288 -5.77 -11.06 13.64
CA THR A 288 -6.18 -12.06 12.63
C THR A 288 -6.50 -13.43 13.24
N THR A 289 -6.10 -13.69 14.48
CA THR A 289 -6.39 -14.96 15.17
C THR A 289 -7.82 -15.00 15.68
N THR A 290 -8.31 -13.86 16.17
CA THR A 290 -9.67 -13.70 16.69
C THR A 290 -10.62 -13.06 15.68
N ASN A 291 -10.10 -12.47 14.61
CA ASN A 291 -10.85 -11.68 13.62
C ASN A 291 -11.62 -10.52 14.28
N THR A 292 -10.97 -9.82 15.21
CA THR A 292 -11.56 -8.70 15.94
C THR A 292 -10.71 -7.44 15.85
N VAL A 293 -11.35 -6.28 15.95
CA VAL A 293 -10.65 -5.00 16.11
C VAL A 293 -9.99 -4.99 17.49
N SER A 294 -8.66 -4.94 17.53
CA SER A 294 -7.87 -4.96 18.77
C SER A 294 -7.55 -3.55 19.27
N ALA A 295 -7.46 -2.56 18.36
CA ALA A 295 -7.24 -1.16 18.74
C ALA A 295 -7.69 -0.16 17.68
N THR A 296 -8.00 1.05 18.13
CA THR A 296 -8.10 2.27 17.31
C THR A 296 -6.98 3.21 17.74
N ILE A 297 -6.09 3.53 16.81
CA ILE A 297 -4.78 4.13 17.11
C ILE A 297 -4.70 5.55 16.56
N PRO A 298 -4.54 6.58 17.41
CA PRO A 298 -4.37 7.96 16.96
C PRO A 298 -3.04 8.20 16.25
N LEU A 299 -3.07 8.94 15.15
CA LEU A 299 -1.87 9.26 14.35
C LEU A 299 -1.14 10.54 14.82
N GLY A 300 -1.77 11.36 15.65
CA GLY A 300 -1.23 12.65 16.10
C GLY A 300 -0.94 13.65 14.97
N LEU A 301 -1.48 13.41 13.77
CA LEU A 301 -1.35 14.23 12.57
C LEU A 301 -2.73 14.60 12.01
N SER A 302 -2.74 15.45 10.99
CA SER A 302 -3.96 15.76 10.21
C SER A 302 -4.58 14.49 9.62
N ASN A 303 -5.87 14.63 9.33
CA ASN A 303 -6.81 13.59 8.94
C ASN A 303 -6.50 12.94 7.57
N GLU A 304 -7.12 11.79 7.35
CA GLU A 304 -7.19 11.00 6.11
C GLU A 304 -5.95 10.15 5.80
N PRO A 305 -5.68 9.11 6.62
CA PRO A 305 -4.67 8.12 6.29
C PRO A 305 -5.07 7.34 5.03
N THR A 306 -4.11 7.12 4.13
CA THR A 306 -4.35 6.52 2.81
C THR A 306 -3.70 5.16 2.62
N SER A 307 -2.45 5.04 3.07
CA SER A 307 -1.66 3.83 2.91
C SER A 307 -0.67 3.68 4.06
N LEU A 308 -0.23 2.43 4.25
CA LEU A 308 0.70 2.07 5.31
C LEU A 308 1.76 1.13 4.78
N VAL A 309 2.94 1.18 5.39
CA VAL A 309 3.99 0.16 5.23
C VAL A 309 4.59 -0.17 6.59
N ILE A 310 5.01 -1.41 6.76
CA ILE A 310 5.81 -1.84 7.91
C ILE A 310 7.26 -1.89 7.46
N ALA A 311 8.14 -1.24 8.21
CA ALA A 311 9.56 -1.20 7.92
C ALA A 311 10.40 -1.35 9.18
#